data_AF-A0A922M6J1-F1
#
_entry.id   AF-A0A922M6J1-F1
#
_cell.length_a   1.000
_cell.length_b   1.000
_cell.length_c   1.000
_cell.angle_alpha   90.00
_cell.angle_beta   90.00
_cell.angle_gamma   90.00
#
_symmetry.space_group_name_H-M   'P 1'
#
loop_
_entity.id
_entity.type
_entity.pdbx_description
1 polymer ?
#
loop_
_entity_poly.entity_id
_entity_poly.type
_entity_poly.pdbx_seq_one_letter_code
_entity_poly.pdbx_strand_id
1 'polypeptide(L)'
;YPKMNKLKNITLRKMEEILQHMGQLINFEKKPSNFADNKLIDDYDKLFGSETVNIMKAVSSLVLCIPTNISKRQCLFHTELSQTFNNIYSYSTCITRCRIETVQTLCKCTPYFLPSTSRLPTCTLKHLNCLHKYTEKLLYLYPRDSEGNEALKEELTVSMYCPNCWPDCELTDHSIKSYKINFLRTGASGFSNSFLSGVDLTNKSIINIFQPTGEGILHRLDVVSYWYEILSNIGSFAGVMMGMGIFTFVEIIYFILIRIFQIMYYNYVKYNK
;
A
#
# COMPACT_ATOMS: atom_id res chain seq x y z
N TYR A 1 12.63 3.59 -6.34
CA TYR A 1 11.89 4.10 -7.52
C TYR A 1 12.73 5.12 -8.31
N PRO A 2 13.11 4.83 -9.57
CA PRO A 2 13.98 5.70 -10.38
C PRO A 2 13.24 6.82 -11.14
N LYS A 3 11.93 7.00 -10.93
CA LYS A 3 11.14 8.07 -11.57
C LYS A 3 10.99 9.36 -10.75
N MET A 4 11.40 9.37 -9.47
CA MET A 4 11.28 10.56 -8.60
C MET A 4 12.34 11.64 -8.86
N ASN A 5 13.43 11.34 -9.58
CA ASN A 5 14.51 12.32 -9.78
C ASN A 5 14.25 13.35 -10.92
N LYS A 6 13.11 13.25 -11.62
CA LYS A 6 12.74 14.18 -12.71
C LYS A 6 11.79 15.31 -12.28
N LEU A 7 11.27 15.31 -11.05
CA LEU A 7 10.17 16.22 -10.65
C LEU A 7 10.54 17.24 -9.56
N LYS A 8 11.81 17.32 -9.14
CA LYS A 8 12.28 18.30 -8.15
C LYS A 8 12.36 19.76 -8.69
N ASN A 9 12.11 19.96 -9.98
CA ASN A 9 12.26 21.25 -10.69
C ASN A 9 10.96 21.75 -11.34
N ILE A 10 9.80 21.60 -10.67
CA ILE A 10 8.63 22.42 -11.04
C ILE A 10 8.77 23.75 -10.30
N THR A 11 9.28 24.75 -11.02
CA THR A 11 9.47 26.12 -10.54
C THR A 11 8.13 26.82 -10.36
N LEU A 12 8.05 27.70 -9.34
CA LEU A 12 6.88 28.52 -8.98
C LEU A 12 6.19 29.19 -10.18
N ARG A 13 6.96 29.55 -11.22
CA ARG A 13 6.47 30.13 -12.48
C ARG A 13 5.44 29.26 -13.21
N LYS A 14 5.58 27.92 -13.18
CA LYS A 14 4.60 27.02 -13.80
C LYS A 14 3.28 26.97 -13.04
N MET A 15 3.32 27.18 -11.72
CA MET A 15 2.10 27.33 -10.91
C MET A 15 1.41 28.69 -11.17
N GLU A 16 2.19 29.76 -11.39
CA GLU A 16 1.65 31.08 -11.76
C GLU A 16 0.99 31.09 -13.15
N GLU A 17 1.57 30.39 -14.14
CA GLU A 17 0.96 30.22 -15.47
C GLU A 17 -0.39 29.48 -15.39
N ILE A 18 -0.51 28.47 -14.52
CA ILE A 18 -1.74 27.70 -14.32
C ILE A 18 -2.84 28.57 -13.67
N LEU A 19 -2.47 29.41 -12.70
CA LEU A 19 -3.40 30.35 -12.06
C LEU A 19 -3.84 31.47 -13.01
N GLN A 20 -2.95 31.95 -13.90
CA GLN A 20 -3.30 32.91 -14.94
C GLN A 20 -4.27 32.31 -15.98
N HIS A 21 -4.09 31.05 -16.37
CA HIS A 21 -5.03 30.35 -17.24
C HIS A 21 -6.43 30.21 -16.61
N MET A 22 -6.51 29.98 -15.29
CA MET A 22 -7.80 29.96 -14.58
C MET A 22 -8.42 31.37 -14.42
N GLY A 23 -7.62 32.41 -14.26
CA GLY A 23 -8.10 33.80 -14.16
C GLY A 23 -8.65 34.36 -15.47
N GLN A 24 -8.19 33.88 -16.63
CA GLN A 24 -8.71 34.29 -17.93
C GLN A 24 -10.16 33.80 -18.16
N LEU A 25 -10.54 32.64 -17.60
CA LEU A 25 -11.90 32.08 -17.71
C LEU A 25 -12.98 32.97 -17.09
N ILE A 26 -12.65 33.72 -16.03
CA ILE A 26 -13.60 34.62 -15.34
C ILE A 26 -13.91 35.87 -16.21
N ASN A 27 -12.97 36.29 -17.06
CA ASN A 27 -13.14 37.49 -17.90
C ASN A 27 -13.88 37.23 -19.23
N PHE A 28 -14.11 35.97 -19.61
CA PHE A 28 -14.81 35.63 -20.86
C PHE A 28 -16.34 35.74 -20.78
N GLU A 29 -16.92 35.84 -19.59
CA GLU A 29 -18.37 35.95 -19.38
C GLU A 29 -18.97 37.32 -19.81
N LYS A 30 -18.15 38.25 -20.33
CA LYS A 30 -18.54 39.67 -20.51
C LYS A 30 -18.61 40.20 -21.95
N LYS A 31 -18.69 39.37 -23.00
CA LYS A 31 -18.90 39.84 -24.39
C LYS A 31 -20.19 39.32 -25.03
N PRO A 32 -21.00 40.18 -25.69
CA PRO A 32 -22.27 39.76 -26.25
C PRO A 32 -22.17 39.26 -27.71
N SER A 33 -22.93 38.18 -27.94
CA SER A 33 -23.74 37.79 -29.11
C SER A 33 -23.12 37.81 -30.53
N ASN A 34 -22.92 36.58 -31.06
CA ASN A 34 -23.29 36.11 -32.41
C ASN A 34 -22.18 35.25 -33.06
N PHE A 35 -21.92 34.03 -32.59
CA PHE A 35 -21.27 32.99 -33.39
C PHE A 35 -21.42 31.59 -32.79
N ALA A 36 -22.34 30.77 -33.35
CA ALA A 36 -22.41 29.30 -33.22
C ALA A 36 -22.01 28.69 -31.85
N ASP A 37 -22.69 29.10 -30.78
CA ASP A 37 -22.32 28.78 -29.40
C ASP A 37 -22.41 27.27 -29.06
N ASN A 38 -23.36 26.53 -29.64
CA ASN A 38 -23.62 25.16 -29.21
C ASN A 38 -22.49 24.16 -29.54
N LYS A 39 -21.82 24.35 -30.68
CA LYS A 39 -20.76 23.42 -31.12
C LYS A 39 -19.43 23.69 -30.41
N LEU A 40 -19.16 24.96 -30.08
CA LEU A 40 -17.96 25.37 -29.38
C LEU A 40 -18.02 24.96 -27.90
N ILE A 41 -19.19 25.10 -27.27
CA ILE A 41 -19.43 24.68 -25.88
C ILE A 41 -19.32 23.16 -25.77
N ASP A 42 -19.90 22.39 -26.70
CA ASP A 42 -19.80 20.91 -26.69
C ASP A 42 -18.37 20.39 -26.87
N ASP A 43 -17.57 21.02 -27.75
CA ASP A 43 -16.17 20.66 -27.92
C ASP A 43 -15.31 21.10 -26.72
N TYR A 44 -15.65 22.24 -26.09
CA TYR A 44 -14.97 22.72 -24.90
C TYR A 44 -15.27 21.85 -23.67
N ASP A 45 -16.52 21.43 -23.46
CA ASP A 45 -16.92 20.52 -22.37
C ASP A 45 -16.30 19.13 -22.54
N LYS A 46 -16.18 18.63 -23.77
CA LYS A 46 -15.48 17.37 -24.04
C LYS A 46 -13.98 17.49 -23.79
N LEU A 47 -13.37 18.61 -24.19
CA LEU A 47 -11.93 18.86 -23.98
C LEU A 47 -11.63 19.02 -22.48
N PHE A 48 -12.39 19.86 -21.78
CA PHE A 48 -12.29 20.05 -20.32
C PHE A 48 -12.57 18.76 -19.57
N GLY A 49 -13.59 17.99 -19.97
CA GLY A 49 -13.88 16.68 -19.38
C GLY A 49 -12.71 15.72 -19.53
N SER A 50 -12.11 15.64 -20.71
CA SER A 50 -10.97 14.73 -20.95
C SER A 50 -9.70 15.14 -20.18
N GLU A 51 -9.42 16.44 -20.13
CA GLU A 51 -8.20 16.97 -19.54
C GLU A 51 -8.28 16.99 -18.01
N THR A 52 -9.44 17.32 -17.44
CA THR A 52 -9.70 17.19 -16.00
C THR A 52 -9.68 15.75 -15.53
N VAL A 53 -10.19 14.79 -16.32
CA VAL A 53 -10.09 13.35 -16.00
C VAL A 53 -8.64 12.88 -16.04
N ASN A 54 -7.84 13.32 -17.02
CA ASN A 54 -6.43 13.00 -17.10
C ASN A 54 -5.62 13.61 -15.94
N ILE A 55 -5.94 14.85 -15.55
CA ILE A 55 -5.36 15.52 -14.40
C ILE A 55 -5.79 14.81 -13.11
N MET A 56 -7.06 14.43 -12.93
CA MET A 56 -7.51 13.65 -11.78
C MET A 56 -6.85 12.29 -11.72
N LYS A 57 -6.59 11.62 -12.85
CA LYS A 57 -5.89 10.33 -12.92
C LYS A 57 -4.38 10.47 -12.63
N ALA A 58 -3.78 11.58 -13.04
CA ALA A 58 -2.40 11.94 -12.70
C ALA A 58 -2.28 12.35 -11.22
N VAL A 59 -3.28 13.05 -10.68
CA VAL A 59 -3.33 13.46 -9.27
C VAL A 59 -3.68 12.27 -8.37
N SER A 60 -4.53 11.33 -8.77
CA SER A 60 -4.81 10.12 -8.00
C SER A 60 -3.61 9.16 -7.94
N SER A 61 -2.76 9.17 -8.97
CA SER A 61 -1.49 8.44 -8.96
C SER A 61 -0.38 9.17 -8.18
N LEU A 62 -0.46 10.50 -8.02
CA LEU A 62 0.39 11.31 -7.12
C LEU A 62 -0.07 11.22 -5.66
N VAL A 63 -1.38 11.15 -5.43
CA VAL A 63 -2.03 10.91 -4.15
C VAL A 63 -2.11 9.40 -3.96
N LEU A 64 -0.94 8.78 -3.88
CA LEU A 64 -0.85 7.47 -3.26
C LEU A 64 -1.17 7.72 -1.78
N CYS A 65 -2.46 7.65 -1.42
CA CYS A 65 -3.03 7.79 -0.08
C CYS A 65 -2.60 6.65 0.85
N ILE A 66 -1.35 6.19 0.74
CA ILE A 66 -0.78 5.28 1.70
C ILE A 66 -0.49 6.12 2.93
N PRO A 67 -1.17 5.88 4.06
CA PRO A 67 -0.91 6.65 5.26
C PRO A 67 0.56 6.45 5.63
N THR A 68 1.26 7.57 5.84
CA THR A 68 2.67 7.57 6.26
C THR A 68 2.86 6.94 7.64
N ASN A 69 1.78 6.83 8.43
CA ASN A 69 1.80 6.23 9.75
C ASN A 69 1.67 4.70 9.67
N ILE A 70 2.70 4.01 10.19
CA ILE A 70 2.78 2.55 10.30
C ILE A 70 1.55 1.95 11.01
N SER A 71 1.05 2.61 12.06
CA SER A 71 -0.09 2.12 12.85
C SER A 71 -1.42 2.14 12.09
N LYS A 72 -1.55 2.92 11.01
CA LYS A 72 -2.78 2.91 10.19
C LYS A 72 -2.73 1.86 9.08
N ARG A 73 -1.55 1.59 8.54
CA ARG A 73 -1.34 0.64 7.43
C ARG A 73 -1.02 -0.78 7.87
N GLN A 74 -0.47 -0.95 9.07
CA GLN A 74 -0.08 -2.24 9.65
C GLN A 74 0.88 -3.06 8.77
N CYS A 75 1.67 -2.42 7.90
CA CYS A 75 2.67 -3.05 7.02
C CYS A 75 3.89 -2.13 6.81
N LEU A 76 4.98 -2.66 6.26
CA LEU A 76 6.19 -1.91 5.90
C LEU A 76 6.57 -2.09 4.43
N PHE A 77 7.14 -1.04 3.83
CA PHE A 77 7.76 -1.13 2.51
C PHE A 77 9.23 -1.51 2.63
N HIS A 78 9.74 -2.20 1.60
CA HIS A 78 11.13 -2.66 1.49
C HIS A 78 12.18 -1.57 1.82
N THR A 79 11.89 -0.30 1.50
CA THR A 79 12.83 0.82 1.62
C THR A 79 12.81 1.55 2.96
N GLU A 80 11.79 1.35 3.80
CA GLU A 80 11.57 2.18 4.99
C GLU A 80 12.52 1.88 6.14
N LEU A 81 12.94 0.62 6.28
CA LEU A 81 13.93 0.18 7.27
C LEU A 81 15.28 -0.18 6.62
N SER A 82 15.62 0.49 5.52
CA SER A 82 16.84 0.26 4.75
C SER A 82 18.13 0.31 5.58
N GLN A 83 18.21 1.16 6.60
CA GLN A 83 19.39 1.27 7.49
C GLN A 83 19.59 0.04 8.39
N THR A 84 18.51 -0.66 8.75
CA THR A 84 18.56 -1.78 9.71
C THR A 84 18.75 -3.14 9.01
N PHE A 85 18.30 -3.26 7.76
CA PHE A 85 18.23 -4.53 7.01
C PHE A 85 19.12 -4.58 5.76
N ASN A 86 20.23 -3.82 5.72
CA ASN A 86 21.11 -3.73 4.54
C ASN A 86 20.32 -3.47 3.23
N ASN A 87 19.54 -2.37 3.23
CA ASN A 87 18.76 -1.80 2.13
C ASN A 87 17.39 -2.42 1.81
N ILE A 88 17.10 -3.68 2.15
CA ILE A 88 15.82 -4.30 1.78
C ILE A 88 15.21 -4.98 3.00
N TYR A 89 14.11 -4.42 3.48
CA TYR A 89 13.25 -5.05 4.48
C TYR A 89 12.39 -6.14 3.83
N SER A 90 12.34 -7.33 4.44
CA SER A 90 11.26 -8.30 4.24
C SER A 90 10.82 -8.85 5.59
N TYR A 91 9.54 -9.19 5.72
CA TYR A 91 8.99 -9.84 6.90
C TYR A 91 9.81 -11.07 7.34
N SER A 92 10.20 -11.92 6.38
CA SER A 92 11.03 -13.11 6.63
C SER A 92 12.40 -12.78 7.24
N THR A 93 13.04 -11.71 6.76
CA THR A 93 14.34 -11.24 7.27
C THR A 93 14.19 -10.64 8.67
N CYS A 94 13.08 -9.95 8.95
CA CYS A 94 12.77 -9.43 10.28
C CYS A 94 12.61 -10.55 11.31
N ILE A 95 11.82 -11.58 10.99
CA ILE A 95 11.62 -12.73 11.88
C ILE A 95 12.94 -13.49 12.10
N THR A 96 13.74 -13.66 11.05
CA THR A 96 15.06 -14.30 11.17
C THR A 96 15.99 -13.50 12.09
N ARG A 97 16.03 -12.18 11.95
CA ARG A 97 16.80 -11.30 12.84
C ARG A 97 16.30 -11.38 14.27
N CYS A 98 15.00 -11.30 14.48
CA CYS A 98 14.39 -11.46 15.80
C CYS A 98 14.83 -12.81 16.41
N ARG A 99 14.82 -13.89 15.63
CA ARG A 99 15.25 -15.24 16.05
C ARG A 99 16.71 -15.24 16.49
N ILE A 100 17.58 -14.60 15.72
CA ILE A 100 18.99 -14.43 16.07
C ILE A 100 19.13 -13.69 17.42
N GLU A 101 18.42 -12.58 17.61
CA GLU A 101 18.45 -11.78 18.84
C GLU A 101 17.95 -12.60 20.05
N THR A 102 16.93 -13.43 19.86
CA THR A 102 16.42 -14.32 20.93
C THR A 102 17.41 -15.43 21.29
N VAL A 103 18.08 -16.04 20.30
CA VAL A 103 19.12 -17.04 20.60
C VAL A 103 20.33 -16.41 21.27
N GLN A 104 20.71 -15.19 20.87
CA GLN A 104 21.82 -14.46 21.48
C GLN A 104 21.53 -14.07 22.93
N THR A 105 20.31 -13.66 23.24
CA THR A 105 19.91 -13.31 24.62
C THR A 105 19.84 -14.53 25.53
N LEU A 106 19.34 -15.67 25.03
CA LEU A 106 19.18 -16.90 25.83
C LEU A 106 20.46 -17.73 25.93
N CYS A 107 21.14 -17.97 24.81
CA CYS A 107 22.26 -18.93 24.70
C CYS A 107 23.61 -18.28 24.37
N LYS A 108 23.68 -16.95 24.19
CA LYS A 108 24.91 -16.18 23.93
C LYS A 108 25.77 -16.69 22.76
N CYS A 109 25.13 -17.27 21.75
CA CYS A 109 25.78 -17.74 20.54
C CYS A 109 24.85 -17.56 19.33
N THR A 110 25.36 -17.67 18.11
CA THR A 110 24.55 -17.65 16.87
C THR A 110 24.68 -18.97 16.11
N PRO A 111 23.57 -19.67 15.77
CA PRO A 111 23.63 -20.92 15.01
C PRO A 111 24.30 -20.77 13.66
N TYR A 112 24.98 -21.82 13.19
CA TYR A 112 25.75 -21.80 11.93
C TYR A 112 24.88 -21.60 10.68
N PHE A 113 23.61 -22.00 10.73
CA PHE A 113 22.68 -21.88 9.60
C PHE A 113 22.04 -20.49 9.49
N LEU A 114 22.23 -19.63 10.50
CA LEU A 114 21.71 -18.27 10.50
C LEU A 114 22.81 -17.29 10.05
N PRO A 115 22.45 -16.22 9.32
CA PRO A 115 23.41 -15.19 8.94
C PRO A 115 23.97 -14.51 10.19
N SER A 116 25.28 -14.53 10.37
CA SER A 116 25.93 -13.90 11.52
C SER A 116 26.28 -12.44 11.21
N THR A 117 25.50 -11.51 11.76
CA THR A 117 25.80 -10.06 11.74
C THR A 117 26.32 -9.58 13.10
N SER A 118 26.51 -10.49 14.06
CA SER A 118 26.79 -10.15 15.45
C SER A 118 28.25 -10.37 15.83
N ARG A 119 28.67 -9.73 16.93
CA ARG A 119 30.00 -9.95 17.53
C ARG A 119 30.09 -11.25 18.33
N LEU A 120 29.00 -12.02 18.44
CA LEU A 120 28.96 -13.25 19.23
C LEU A 120 29.52 -14.44 18.43
N PRO A 121 30.12 -15.42 19.11
CA PRO A 121 30.65 -16.61 18.46
C PRO A 121 29.53 -17.51 17.90
N THR A 122 29.87 -18.27 16.87
CA THR A 122 29.00 -19.32 16.33
C THR A 122 28.78 -20.41 17.38
N CYS A 123 27.54 -20.91 17.51
CA CYS A 123 27.21 -21.97 18.46
C CYS A 123 27.97 -23.27 18.14
N THR A 124 28.74 -23.76 19.11
CA THR A 124 29.38 -25.09 19.10
C THR A 124 28.47 -26.19 19.68
N LEU A 125 28.88 -27.45 19.56
CA LEU A 125 28.17 -28.63 20.14
C LEU A 125 27.80 -28.46 21.63
N LYS A 126 28.65 -27.79 22.43
CA LYS A 126 28.37 -27.49 23.84
C LYS A 126 27.07 -26.68 24.07
N HIS A 127 26.69 -25.85 23.11
CA HIS A 127 25.51 -25.00 23.19
C HIS A 127 24.22 -25.71 22.72
N LEU A 128 24.32 -26.93 22.17
CA LEU A 128 23.16 -27.67 21.68
C LEU A 128 22.12 -27.94 22.77
N ASN A 129 22.54 -28.17 24.02
CA ASN A 129 21.61 -28.35 25.13
C ASN A 129 20.77 -27.09 25.38
N CYS A 130 21.37 -25.90 25.27
CA CYS A 130 20.65 -24.63 25.40
C CYS A 130 19.67 -24.44 24.24
N LEU A 131 20.12 -24.69 23.01
CA LEU A 131 19.27 -24.62 21.82
C LEU A 131 18.09 -25.58 21.91
N HIS A 132 18.33 -26.83 22.37
CA HIS A 132 17.31 -27.84 22.56
C HIS A 132 16.28 -27.45 23.61
N LYS A 133 16.71 -26.84 24.73
CA LYS A 133 15.82 -26.36 25.78
C LYS A 133 14.83 -25.29 25.30
N TYR A 134 15.19 -24.50 24.29
CA TYR A 134 14.36 -23.41 23.77
C TYR A 134 13.83 -23.68 22.35
N THR A 135 13.78 -24.94 21.91
CA THR A 135 13.31 -25.32 20.56
C THR A 135 11.89 -24.83 20.29
N GLU A 136 10.97 -25.09 21.21
CA GLU A 136 9.57 -24.69 21.08
C GLU A 136 9.44 -23.18 20.94
N LYS A 137 10.21 -22.44 21.75
CA LYS A 137 10.28 -20.98 21.68
C LYS A 137 10.77 -20.47 20.35
N LEU A 138 11.74 -21.13 19.74
CA LEU A 138 12.28 -20.71 18.44
C LEU A 138 11.41 -21.17 17.27
N LEU A 139 10.55 -22.17 17.47
CA LEU A 139 9.67 -22.74 16.45
C LEU A 139 8.39 -21.92 16.28
N TYR A 140 7.77 -21.51 17.38
CA TYR A 140 6.48 -20.82 17.37
C TYR A 140 6.64 -19.30 17.46
N LEU A 141 5.85 -18.58 16.64
CA LEU A 141 5.78 -17.13 16.65
C LEU A 141 4.45 -16.69 17.27
N TYR A 142 4.53 -15.81 18.26
CA TYR A 142 3.36 -15.21 18.88
C TYR A 142 2.74 -14.14 17.96
N PRO A 143 1.43 -14.20 17.67
CA PRO A 143 0.77 -13.23 16.80
C PRO A 143 0.70 -11.85 17.47
N ARG A 144 1.12 -10.81 16.75
CA ARG A 144 1.15 -9.42 17.23
C ARG A 144 -0.22 -8.92 17.66
N ASP A 145 -1.26 -9.19 16.86
CA ASP A 145 -2.60 -8.61 17.05
C ASP A 145 -3.37 -9.23 18.22
N SER A 146 -2.79 -10.21 18.91
CA SER A 146 -3.41 -10.91 20.04
C SER A 146 -2.89 -10.48 21.41
N GLU A 147 -2.09 -9.41 21.47
CA GLU A 147 -1.54 -8.89 22.70
C GLU A 147 -2.66 -8.48 23.68
N GLY A 148 -2.68 -9.12 24.86
CA GLY A 148 -3.70 -8.88 25.89
C GLY A 148 -4.85 -9.90 25.92
N ASN A 149 -4.89 -10.87 25.01
CA ASN A 149 -5.86 -11.96 25.08
C ASN A 149 -5.54 -12.90 26.26
N GLU A 150 -6.43 -12.97 27.25
CA GLU A 150 -6.24 -13.84 28.43
C GLU A 150 -6.10 -15.32 28.07
N ALA A 151 -6.77 -15.75 26.99
CA ALA A 151 -6.69 -17.10 26.46
C ALA A 151 -5.29 -17.47 25.90
N LEU A 152 -4.45 -16.50 25.54
CA LEU A 152 -3.14 -16.71 24.93
C LEU A 152 -1.96 -16.35 25.86
N LYS A 153 -2.22 -16.16 27.16
CA LYS A 153 -1.17 -15.83 28.14
C LYS A 153 -0.11 -16.93 28.26
N GLU A 154 -0.52 -18.20 28.19
CA GLU A 154 0.38 -19.35 28.27
C GLU A 154 1.28 -19.44 27.01
N GLU A 155 0.68 -19.25 25.83
CA GLU A 155 1.36 -19.25 24.54
C GLU A 155 2.44 -18.17 24.42
N LEU A 156 2.28 -17.04 25.09
CA LEU A 156 3.29 -15.97 25.12
C LEU A 156 4.60 -16.43 25.77
N THR A 157 4.53 -17.34 26.74
CA THR A 157 5.73 -17.83 27.44
C THR A 157 6.50 -18.86 26.60
N VAL A 158 5.74 -19.70 25.90
CA VAL A 158 6.23 -20.81 25.07
C VAL A 158 6.72 -20.30 23.72
N SER A 159 6.08 -19.29 23.13
CA SER A 159 6.39 -18.77 21.80
C SER A 159 7.38 -17.61 21.83
N MET A 160 7.94 -17.30 20.66
CA MET A 160 8.76 -16.13 20.43
C MET A 160 7.91 -14.92 20.06
N TYR A 161 8.21 -13.77 20.67
CA TYR A 161 7.45 -12.52 20.46
C TYR A 161 8.30 -11.47 19.73
N CYS A 162 7.81 -11.00 18.58
CA CYS A 162 8.52 -10.05 17.70
C CYS A 162 7.65 -8.81 17.38
N PRO A 163 7.51 -7.84 18.29
CA PRO A 163 6.64 -6.67 18.12
C PRO A 163 7.13 -5.65 17.10
N ASN A 164 8.38 -5.77 16.63
CA ASN A 164 8.94 -4.81 15.67
C ASN A 164 8.77 -5.27 14.21
N CYS A 165 8.35 -6.52 14.00
CA CYS A 165 8.17 -7.07 12.66
C CYS A 165 6.75 -6.80 12.15
N TRP A 166 6.69 -6.16 10.98
CA TRP A 166 5.47 -5.84 10.26
C TRP A 166 5.44 -6.61 8.93
N PRO A 167 4.27 -7.03 8.43
CA PRO A 167 4.18 -7.67 7.12
C PRO A 167 4.64 -6.71 6.00
N ASP A 168 5.08 -7.29 4.89
CA ASP A 168 5.48 -6.55 3.71
C ASP A 168 4.24 -5.95 3.02
N CYS A 169 4.24 -4.64 2.73
CA CYS A 169 3.15 -3.99 2.00
C CYS A 169 3.10 -4.41 0.52
N GLU A 170 4.23 -4.85 -0.03
CA GLU A 170 4.36 -5.32 -1.40
C GLU A 170 4.93 -6.75 -1.32
N LEU A 171 4.07 -7.75 -1.51
CA LEU A 171 4.46 -9.16 -1.44
C LEU A 171 4.27 -9.81 -2.80
N THR A 172 5.31 -10.49 -3.27
CA THR A 172 5.24 -11.36 -4.46
C THR A 172 5.16 -12.81 -4.01
N ASP A 173 3.99 -13.43 -4.19
CA ASP A 173 3.79 -14.85 -3.90
C ASP A 173 3.73 -15.69 -5.18
N HIS A 174 4.37 -16.85 -5.14
CA HIS A 174 4.43 -17.79 -6.25
C HIS A 174 3.77 -19.11 -5.84
N SER A 175 2.57 -19.37 -6.35
CA SER A 175 1.89 -20.64 -6.13
C SER A 175 2.62 -21.78 -6.85
N ILE A 176 3.10 -22.76 -6.09
CA ILE A 176 3.86 -23.90 -6.62
C ILE A 176 2.91 -25.09 -6.83
N LYS A 177 2.89 -25.64 -8.05
CA LYS A 177 2.25 -26.92 -8.35
C LYS A 177 3.32 -27.94 -8.73
N SER A 178 3.55 -28.93 -7.86
CA SER A 178 4.53 -29.97 -8.10
C SER A 178 3.86 -31.27 -8.56
N TYR A 179 4.38 -31.87 -9.62
CA TYR A 179 4.01 -33.22 -10.05
C TYR A 179 5.26 -34.11 -10.06
N LYS A 180 5.10 -35.36 -9.61
CA LYS A 180 6.16 -36.36 -9.65
C LYS A 180 5.82 -37.38 -10.72
N ILE A 181 6.70 -37.51 -11.70
CA ILE A 181 6.65 -38.61 -12.67
C ILE A 181 7.77 -39.60 -12.34
N ASN A 182 7.43 -40.88 -12.27
CA ASN A 182 8.43 -41.93 -12.21
C ASN A 182 8.98 -42.12 -13.62
N PHE A 183 10.27 -41.83 -13.81
CA PHE A 183 10.92 -42.00 -15.10
C PHE A 183 11.13 -43.50 -15.38
N LEU A 184 10.12 -44.16 -15.94
CA LEU A 184 10.22 -45.54 -16.41
C LEU A 184 10.95 -45.54 -17.75
N ARG A 185 12.13 -46.16 -17.79
CA ARG A 185 13.04 -46.25 -18.95
C ARG A 185 12.42 -47.00 -20.14
N THR A 186 11.27 -47.64 -19.96
CA THR A 186 10.57 -48.42 -20.98
C THR A 186 9.79 -47.51 -21.93
N GLY A 187 10.44 -47.04 -23.01
CA GLY A 187 9.73 -46.56 -24.21
C GLY A 187 9.98 -45.10 -24.64
N ALA A 188 10.97 -44.39 -24.09
CA ALA A 188 11.31 -43.03 -24.57
C ALA A 188 12.16 -43.03 -25.86
N SER A 189 11.90 -43.93 -26.81
CA SER A 189 12.60 -43.98 -28.11
C SER A 189 12.29 -42.79 -29.02
N GLY A 190 11.31 -41.93 -28.66
CA GLY A 190 10.95 -40.70 -29.38
C GLY A 190 11.44 -39.40 -28.73
N PHE A 191 12.14 -39.45 -27.59
CA PHE A 191 12.60 -38.26 -26.85
C PHE A 191 14.14 -38.28 -26.68
N SER A 192 14.88 -38.73 -27.71
CA SER A 192 16.34 -38.62 -27.73
C SER A 192 16.76 -37.18 -28.07
N ASN A 193 16.47 -36.24 -27.17
CA ASN A 193 17.13 -34.95 -27.23
C ASN A 193 18.62 -35.17 -26.91
N SER A 194 19.51 -34.60 -27.71
CA SER A 194 20.98 -34.71 -27.58
C SER A 194 21.54 -34.30 -26.19
N PHE A 195 20.70 -33.73 -25.32
CA PHE A 195 21.01 -33.38 -23.94
C PHE A 195 20.95 -34.57 -22.97
N LEU A 196 20.21 -35.64 -23.28
CA LEU A 196 20.00 -36.80 -22.40
C LEU A 196 20.72 -38.07 -22.87
N SER A 197 21.35 -38.04 -24.05
CA SER A 197 22.13 -39.15 -24.58
C SER A 197 23.46 -39.30 -23.82
N GLY A 198 23.46 -40.08 -22.75
CA GLY A 198 24.68 -40.44 -22.00
C GLY A 198 24.59 -40.24 -20.49
N VAL A 199 23.50 -39.70 -19.96
CA VAL A 199 23.33 -39.53 -18.52
C VAL A 199 22.78 -40.84 -17.92
N ASP A 200 23.60 -41.55 -17.14
CA ASP A 200 23.09 -42.62 -16.28
C ASP A 200 22.26 -42.00 -15.16
N LEU A 201 20.99 -42.41 -15.06
CA LEU A 201 19.95 -41.82 -14.20
C LEU A 201 19.71 -42.63 -12.91
N THR A 202 20.55 -43.63 -12.62
CA THR A 202 20.50 -44.35 -11.35
C THR A 202 20.77 -43.38 -10.19
N ASN A 203 19.87 -43.35 -9.19
CA ASN A 203 19.91 -42.44 -8.03
C ASN A 203 19.90 -40.92 -8.32
N LYS A 204 19.41 -40.51 -9.50
CA LYS A 204 19.28 -39.07 -9.86
C LYS A 204 17.82 -38.66 -10.00
N SER A 205 17.48 -37.48 -9.50
CA SER A 205 16.18 -36.84 -9.71
C SER A 205 16.34 -35.62 -10.61
N ILE A 206 15.53 -35.52 -11.66
CA ILE A 206 15.45 -34.34 -12.51
C ILE A 206 14.29 -33.47 -12.01
N ILE A 207 14.59 -32.20 -11.70
CA ILE A 207 13.59 -31.20 -11.35
C ILE A 207 13.58 -30.17 -12.46
N ASN A 208 12.41 -29.96 -13.08
CA ASN A 208 12.21 -28.89 -14.04
C ASN A 208 11.35 -27.80 -13.39
N ILE A 209 11.91 -26.60 -13.24
CA ILE A 209 11.22 -25.44 -12.69
C ILE A 209 10.97 -24.48 -13.84
N PHE A 210 9.69 -24.29 -14.18
CA PHE A 210 9.29 -23.35 -15.21
C PHE A 210 8.01 -22.62 -14.78
N GLN A 211 7.91 -21.35 -15.18
CA GLN A 211 6.70 -20.56 -15.01
C GLN A 211 5.80 -20.85 -16.22
N PRO A 212 4.57 -21.38 -16.04
CA PRO A 212 3.71 -21.76 -17.16
C PRO A 212 3.15 -20.55 -17.92
N THR A 213 2.95 -19.42 -17.24
CA THR A 213 2.37 -18.20 -17.82
C THR A 213 3.30 -17.00 -17.60
N GLY A 214 3.52 -16.20 -18.65
CA GLY A 214 4.30 -14.95 -18.55
C GLY A 214 3.57 -13.81 -17.84
N GLU A 215 2.30 -14.02 -17.48
CA GLU A 215 1.45 -13.06 -16.77
C GLU A 215 1.30 -13.48 -15.31
N GLY A 216 1.26 -12.48 -14.42
CA GLY A 216 1.05 -12.63 -12.99
C GLY A 216 -0.24 -11.92 -12.54
N ILE A 217 -0.84 -12.42 -11.46
CA ILE A 217 -2.00 -11.78 -10.83
C ILE A 217 -1.47 -10.70 -9.89
N LEU A 218 -1.92 -9.45 -10.07
CA LEU A 218 -1.58 -8.34 -9.19
C LEU A 218 -2.79 -8.00 -8.30
N HIS A 219 -2.65 -8.26 -7.01
CA HIS A 219 -3.60 -7.79 -6.00
C HIS A 219 -3.16 -6.41 -5.50
N ARG A 220 -4.06 -5.42 -5.59
CA ARG A 220 -3.83 -4.06 -5.10
C ARG A 220 -4.96 -3.68 -4.16
N LEU A 221 -4.60 -3.12 -3.01
CA LEU A 221 -5.55 -2.45 -2.14
C LEU A 221 -5.78 -1.03 -2.68
N ASP A 222 -7.04 -0.70 -2.93
CA ASP A 222 -7.46 0.64 -3.34
C ASP A 222 -8.38 1.24 -2.28
N VAL A 223 -8.42 2.56 -2.22
CA VAL A 223 -9.28 3.28 -1.28
C VAL A 223 -10.72 3.14 -1.75
N VAL A 224 -11.61 2.66 -0.87
CA VAL A 224 -13.02 2.37 -1.21
C VAL A 224 -13.78 3.61 -1.66
N SER A 225 -13.50 4.77 -1.06
CA SER A 225 -14.12 6.03 -1.48
C SER A 225 -13.22 7.21 -1.20
N TYR A 226 -13.10 8.09 -2.17
CA TYR A 226 -12.39 9.35 -2.00
C TYR A 226 -13.32 10.43 -1.43
N TRP A 227 -12.76 11.46 -0.78
CA TRP A 227 -13.53 12.54 -0.16
C TRP A 227 -14.44 13.28 -1.16
N TYR A 228 -13.99 13.41 -2.42
CA TYR A 228 -14.77 14.07 -3.47
C TYR A 228 -15.91 13.20 -3.99
N GLU A 229 -15.79 11.87 -3.95
CA GLU A 229 -16.88 10.94 -4.31
C GLU A 229 -17.98 10.97 -3.25
N ILE A 230 -17.59 11.03 -1.97
CA ILE A 230 -18.53 11.21 -0.87
C ILE A 230 -19.28 12.54 -1.03
N LEU A 231 -18.55 13.63 -1.27
CA LEU A 231 -19.15 14.96 -1.49
C LEU A 231 -20.08 14.96 -2.72
N SER A 232 -19.68 14.30 -3.80
CA SER A 232 -20.47 14.16 -5.02
C SER A 232 -21.76 13.37 -4.79
N ASN A 233 -21.70 12.25 -4.07
CA ASN A 233 -22.86 11.43 -3.75
C ASN A 233 -23.88 12.19 -2.88
N ILE A 234 -23.40 12.92 -1.88
CA ILE A 234 -24.25 13.76 -1.02
C ILE A 234 -24.86 14.91 -1.84
N GLY A 235 -24.05 15.58 -2.65
CA GLY A 235 -24.50 16.68 -3.51
C GLY A 235 -25.54 16.23 -4.54
N SER A 236 -25.34 15.06 -5.15
CA SER A 236 -26.29 14.45 -6.10
C SER A 236 -27.62 14.13 -5.43
N PHE A 237 -27.59 13.51 -4.26
CA PHE A 237 -28.80 13.21 -3.49
C PHE A 237 -29.56 14.48 -3.07
N ALA A 238 -28.85 15.48 -2.54
CA ALA A 238 -29.45 16.76 -2.13
C ALA A 238 -29.99 17.56 -3.32
N GLY A 239 -29.30 17.54 -4.46
CA GLY A 239 -29.72 18.21 -5.68
C GLY A 239 -30.99 17.62 -6.28
N VAL A 240 -31.08 16.29 -6.38
CA VAL A 240 -32.25 15.62 -6.97
C VAL A 240 -33.47 15.66 -6.03
N MET A 241 -33.28 15.43 -4.74
CA MET A 241 -34.40 15.32 -3.79
C MET A 241 -34.90 16.67 -3.30
N MET A 242 -34.00 17.63 -3.02
CA MET A 242 -34.37 18.92 -2.45
C MET A 242 -34.29 20.07 -3.46
N GLY A 243 -33.72 19.85 -4.66
CA GLY A 243 -33.41 20.94 -5.57
C GLY A 243 -32.32 21.88 -5.05
N MET A 244 -31.53 21.43 -4.06
CA MET A 244 -30.51 22.25 -3.42
C MET A 244 -29.24 22.30 -4.28
N GLY A 245 -28.77 23.53 -4.55
CA GLY A 245 -27.51 23.79 -5.22
C GLY A 245 -26.54 24.56 -4.33
N ILE A 246 -25.34 24.83 -4.85
CA ILE A 246 -24.33 25.61 -4.11
C ILE A 246 -24.86 27.01 -3.75
N PHE A 247 -25.65 27.63 -4.63
CA PHE A 247 -26.22 28.95 -4.42
C PHE A 247 -27.27 28.95 -3.30
N THR A 248 -28.16 27.95 -3.27
CA THR A 248 -29.17 27.85 -2.20
C THR A 248 -28.52 27.53 -0.86
N PHE A 249 -27.42 26.78 -0.85
CA PHE A 249 -26.64 26.54 0.36
C PHE A 249 -26.02 27.84 0.93
N VAL A 250 -25.41 28.68 0.08
CA VAL A 250 -24.88 29.99 0.48
C VAL A 250 -26.00 30.90 1.01
N GLU A 251 -27.17 30.88 0.37
CA GLU A 251 -28.33 31.66 0.79
C GLU A 251 -28.86 31.24 2.17
N ILE A 252 -28.93 29.93 2.44
CA ILE A 252 -29.30 29.38 3.75
C ILE A 252 -28.30 29.82 4.83
N ILE A 253 -26.99 29.75 4.56
CA ILE A 253 -25.95 30.19 5.50
C ILE A 253 -26.10 31.69 5.78
N TYR A 254 -26.29 32.52 4.75
CA TYR A 254 -26.50 33.95 4.90
C TYR A 254 -27.72 34.24 5.78
N PHE A 255 -28.84 33.53 5.56
CA PHE A 255 -30.06 33.73 6.33
C PHE A 255 -29.89 33.34 7.80
N ILE A 256 -29.24 32.20 8.07
CA ILE A 256 -29.02 31.70 9.43
C ILE A 256 -28.01 32.57 10.19
N LEU A 257 -26.88 32.93 9.57
CA LEU A 257 -25.79 33.63 10.28
C LEU A 257 -26.00 35.13 10.40
N ILE A 258 -26.62 35.78 9.42
CA ILE A 258 -26.73 37.25 9.43
C ILE A 258 -28.15 37.65 9.82
N ARG A 259 -29.15 37.11 9.12
CA ARG A 259 -30.54 37.56 9.28
C ARG A 259 -31.12 37.15 10.63
N ILE A 260 -30.94 35.91 11.06
CA ILE A 260 -31.43 35.44 12.37
C ILE A 260 -30.69 36.15 13.51
N PHE A 261 -29.37 36.32 13.43
CA PHE A 261 -28.62 37.03 14.46
C PHE A 261 -29.01 38.51 14.56
N GLN A 262 -29.28 39.18 13.43
CA GLN A 262 -29.81 40.55 13.46
C GLN A 262 -31.19 40.63 14.12
N ILE A 263 -32.09 39.69 13.82
CA ILE A 263 -33.42 39.62 14.45
C ILE A 263 -33.30 39.32 15.95
N MET A 264 -32.41 38.40 16.33
CA MET A 264 -32.13 38.07 17.72
C MET A 264 -31.53 39.25 18.48
N TYR A 265 -30.57 39.95 17.89
CA TYR A 265 -29.98 41.16 18.45
C TYR A 265 -31.01 42.28 18.61
N TYR A 266 -31.83 42.50 17.58
CA TYR A 266 -32.91 43.48 17.64
C TYR A 266 -33.92 43.15 18.76
N ASN A 267 -34.33 41.88 18.86
CA ASN A 267 -35.24 41.43 19.92
C ASN A 267 -34.60 41.51 21.30
N TYR A 268 -33.31 41.20 21.43
CA TYR A 268 -32.57 41.34 22.69
C TYR A 268 -32.50 42.80 23.16
N VAL A 269 -32.16 43.73 22.27
CA VAL A 269 -32.12 45.18 22.58
C VAL A 269 -33.52 45.73 22.93
N LYS A 270 -34.58 45.18 22.34
CA LYS A 270 -35.97 45.58 22.62
C LYS A 270 -36.50 45.06 23.97
N TYR A 271 -36.00 43.92 24.47
CA TYR A 271 -36.39 43.37 25.78
C TYR A 271 -35.55 43.89 26.96
N ASN A 272 -34.35 44.40 26.69
CA ASN A 272 -33.45 44.99 27.70
C ASN A 272 -33.63 46.51 27.87
N LYS A 273 -34.71 47.08 27.32
CA LYS A 273 -35.05 48.51 27.37
C LYS A 273 -36.48 48.66 27.88
#